data_AF-A0A2G9YVB1-F1
#
_entry.id   AF-A0A2G9YVB1-F1
#
_cell.length_a   1.000
_cell.length_b   1.000
_cell.length_c   1.000
_cell.angle_alpha   90.00
_cell.angle_beta   90.00
_cell.angle_gamma   90.00
#
_symmetry.space_group_name_H-M   'P 1'
#
loop_
_entity.id
_entity.type
_entity.pdbx_description
1 polymer ?
#
loop_
_entity_poly.entity_id
_entity_poly.type
_entity_poly.pdbx_seq_one_letter_code
_entity_poly.pdbx_strand_id
1 'polypeptide(L)'
;MVGSRELFECKYRRVVDDGDDNGVGKSQATLKISVDGKEVLAVAEGVGPVDAMNRAIRQALKPFYPEIEEVGLNVYDVSILNGEEGTSASVEVRIRMCRSSDFCEIVEVSGNILAASFAALRAGYAQLILGEGGQK
;
A
#
# COMPACT_ATOMS: atom_id res chain seq x y z
N MET A 1 18.53 -13.59 -2.78
CA MET A 1 18.94 -12.37 -2.04
C MET A 1 19.05 -11.23 -3.02
N VAL A 2 17.99 -10.44 -3.15
CA VAL A 2 18.05 -9.05 -3.64
C VAL A 2 17.76 -8.24 -2.38
N GLY A 3 18.69 -7.40 -1.95
CA GLY A 3 18.45 -6.51 -0.82
C GLY A 3 17.36 -5.53 -1.24
N SER A 4 16.14 -5.74 -0.77
CA SER A 4 15.01 -4.84 -1.04
C SER A 4 15.37 -3.46 -0.48
N ARG A 5 15.67 -2.51 -1.38
CA ARG A 5 15.85 -1.12 -0.99
C ARG A 5 14.49 -0.60 -0.54
N GLU A 6 14.36 -0.23 0.73
CA GLU A 6 13.12 0.32 1.24
C GLU A 6 12.99 1.79 0.82
N LEU A 7 11.82 2.17 0.28
CA LEU A 7 11.51 3.56 -0.06
C LEU A 7 11.50 4.48 1.16
N PHE A 8 10.99 3.95 2.27
CA PHE A 8 10.76 4.70 3.49
C PHE A 8 10.66 3.74 4.67
N GLU A 9 11.00 4.23 5.84
CA GLU A 9 10.71 3.57 7.11
C GLU A 9 9.33 4.02 7.62
N CYS A 10 8.45 3.08 7.94
CA CYS A 10 7.15 3.38 8.54
C CYS A 10 7.29 3.51 10.05
N LYS A 11 7.13 4.73 10.59
CA LYS A 11 7.20 4.98 12.04
C LYS A 11 5.86 4.72 12.71
N TYR A 12 4.77 5.06 12.04
CA TYR A 12 3.42 4.92 12.56
C TYR A 12 2.40 4.86 11.43
N ARG A 13 1.38 4.01 11.60
CA ARG A 13 0.21 3.96 10.72
C ARG A 13 -1.04 3.72 11.55
N ARG A 14 -2.10 4.48 11.25
CA ARG A 14 -3.46 4.25 11.76
C ARG A 14 -4.43 4.34 10.59
N VAL A 15 -5.39 3.44 10.57
CA VAL A 15 -6.53 3.46 9.65
C VAL A 15 -7.80 3.41 10.48
N VAL A 16 -8.72 4.32 10.22
CA VAL A 16 -10.03 4.43 10.85
C VAL A 16 -11.07 4.28 9.75
N ASP A 17 -12.12 3.53 10.03
CA ASP A 17 -13.26 3.35 9.15
C ASP A 17 -14.52 3.74 9.92
N ASP A 18 -15.17 4.83 9.50
CA ASP A 18 -16.39 5.36 10.12
C ASP A 18 -17.63 4.99 9.29
N GLY A 19 -17.71 3.74 8.84
CA GLY A 19 -18.86 3.20 8.10
C GLY A 19 -20.11 3.05 8.96
N ASP A 20 -21.28 3.42 8.41
CA ASP A 20 -22.57 2.97 8.93
C ASP A 20 -22.87 1.52 8.49
N ASP A 21 -23.99 0.96 8.97
CA ASP A 21 -24.43 -0.40 8.63
C ASP A 21 -24.67 -0.61 7.11
N ASN A 22 -24.79 0.46 6.33
CA ASN A 22 -24.97 0.42 4.88
C ASN A 22 -23.64 0.55 4.12
N GLY A 23 -22.50 0.57 4.84
CA GLY A 23 -21.19 0.84 4.26
C GLY A 23 -21.03 2.28 3.77
N VAL A 24 -21.93 3.19 4.18
CA VAL A 24 -21.82 4.62 3.91
C VAL A 24 -20.97 5.22 5.01
N GLY A 25 -19.75 5.56 4.67
CA GLY A 25 -18.82 6.21 5.57
C GLY A 25 -17.58 6.68 4.84
N LYS A 26 -16.67 7.28 5.60
CA LYS A 26 -15.34 7.62 5.13
C LYS A 26 -14.33 6.81 5.91
N SER A 27 -13.32 6.31 5.21
CA SER A 27 -12.13 5.80 5.87
C SER A 27 -11.03 6.85 5.81
N GLN A 28 -10.28 6.96 6.89
CA GLN A 28 -9.14 7.85 7.00
C GLN A 28 -7.89 7.05 7.36
N ALA A 29 -6.78 7.34 6.69
CA ALA A 29 -5.48 6.79 7.04
C ALA A 29 -4.53 7.92 7.44
N THR A 30 -3.84 7.72 8.57
CA THR A 30 -2.72 8.54 9.02
C THR A 30 -1.45 7.72 8.92
N LEU A 31 -0.43 8.27 8.24
CA LEU A 31 0.85 7.60 8.03
C LEU A 31 1.99 8.56 8.39
N LYS A 32 2.89 8.12 9.27
CA LYS A 32 4.16 8.79 9.56
C LYS A 32 5.29 7.96 9.00
N ILE A 33 6.04 8.52 8.06
CA ILE A 33 7.19 7.88 7.42
C ILE A 33 8.47 8.67 7.65
N SER A 34 9.62 8.01 7.46
CA SER A 34 10.94 8.62 7.39
C SER A 34 11.64 8.24 6.09
N VAL A 35 12.11 9.23 5.34
CA VAL A 35 12.90 9.06 4.10
C VAL A 35 14.21 9.83 4.29
N ASP A 36 15.35 9.13 4.21
CA ASP A 36 16.69 9.71 4.41
C ASP A 36 16.81 10.60 5.67
N GLY A 37 16.17 10.17 6.77
CA GLY A 37 16.16 10.88 8.05
C GLY A 37 15.18 12.06 8.15
N LYS A 38 14.40 12.35 7.10
CA LYS A 38 13.34 13.36 7.12
C LYS A 38 11.99 12.71 7.37
N GLU A 39 11.32 13.14 8.43
CA GLU A 39 10.00 12.63 8.80
C GLU A 39 8.88 13.41 8.09
N VAL A 40 7.85 12.69 7.62
CA VAL A 40 6.62 13.27 7.06
C VAL A 40 5.42 12.57 7.66
N LEU A 41 4.41 13.36 8.02
CA LEU A 41 3.08 12.90 8.42
C LEU A 41 2.09 13.23 7.31
N ALA A 42 1.37 12.22 6.83
CA ALA A 42 0.29 12.38 5.87
C ALA A 42 -1.03 11.83 6.42
N VAL A 43 -2.12 12.50 6.07
CA VAL A 43 -3.48 12.10 6.42
C VAL A 43 -4.33 12.16 5.16
N ALA A 44 -4.99 11.06 4.81
CA ALA A 44 -5.83 11.01 3.62
C ALA A 44 -7.14 10.28 3.89
N GLU A 45 -8.21 10.76 3.24
CA GLU A 45 -9.51 10.11 3.18
C GLU A 45 -9.65 9.29 1.89
N GLY A 46 -10.36 8.17 1.97
CA GLY A 46 -10.68 7.30 0.84
C GLY A 46 -12.05 6.65 0.99
N VAL A 47 -12.46 5.96 -0.06
CA VAL A 47 -13.75 5.22 -0.10
C VAL A 47 -13.73 4.03 0.87
N GLY A 48 -12.54 3.47 1.10
CA GLY A 48 -12.32 2.36 2.02
C GLY A 48 -10.95 2.47 2.69
N PRO A 49 -10.65 1.62 3.69
CA PRO A 49 -9.44 1.72 4.49
C PRO A 49 -8.17 1.55 3.65
N VAL A 50 -8.21 0.69 2.62
CA VAL A 50 -7.09 0.46 1.71
C VAL A 50 -6.88 1.65 0.76
N ASP A 51 -7.96 2.26 0.25
CA ASP A 51 -7.87 3.45 -0.61
C ASP A 51 -7.33 4.65 0.17
N ALA A 52 -7.85 4.90 1.38
CA ALA A 52 -7.35 5.93 2.28
C ALA A 52 -5.86 5.76 2.56
N MET A 53 -5.43 4.53 2.86
CA MET A 53 -4.03 4.19 3.08
C MET A 53 -3.16 4.42 1.84
N ASN A 54 -3.62 4.00 0.66
CA ASN A 54 -2.89 4.20 -0.58
C ASN A 54 -2.67 5.69 -0.87
N ARG A 55 -3.70 6.52 -0.66
CA ARG A 55 -3.61 7.97 -0.79
C ARG A 55 -2.67 8.59 0.23
N ALA A 56 -2.68 8.12 1.49
CA ALA A 56 -1.77 8.60 2.52
C ALA A 56 -0.30 8.28 2.18
N ILE A 57 -0.01 7.09 1.65
CA ILE A 57 1.33 6.72 1.15
C ILE A 57 1.76 7.67 0.04
N ARG A 58 0.89 7.91 -0.96
CA ARG A 58 1.17 8.84 -2.07
C ARG A 58 1.49 10.24 -1.57
N GLN A 59 0.65 10.79 -0.70
CA GLN A 59 0.87 12.12 -0.13
C GLN A 59 2.18 12.22 0.66
N ALA A 60 2.51 11.18 1.43
CA ALA A 60 3.73 11.17 2.24
C ALA A 60 5.01 11.09 1.39
N LEU A 61 4.97 10.35 0.27
CA LEU A 61 6.12 10.14 -0.61
C LEU A 61 6.30 11.20 -1.69
N LYS A 62 5.22 11.87 -2.12
CA LYS A 62 5.26 12.90 -3.18
C LYS A 62 6.35 13.97 -3.01
N PRO A 63 6.67 14.48 -1.79
CA PRO A 63 7.76 15.44 -1.61
C PRO A 63 9.15 14.89 -1.90
N PHE A 64 9.34 13.58 -1.85
CA PHE A 64 10.62 12.89 -2.06
C PHE A 64 10.71 12.25 -3.45
N TYR A 65 9.59 11.73 -3.94
CA TYR A 65 9.47 11.01 -5.21
C TYR A 65 8.22 11.49 -5.98
N PRO A 66 8.29 12.64 -6.69
CA PRO A 66 7.16 13.18 -7.44
C PRO A 66 6.60 12.23 -8.51
N GLU A 67 7.42 11.32 -9.02
CA GLU A 67 7.06 10.28 -9.98
C GLU A 67 5.98 9.30 -9.49
N ILE A 68 5.69 9.28 -8.18
CA ILE A 68 4.61 8.45 -7.61
C ILE A 68 3.24 8.80 -8.19
N GLU A 69 3.07 10.01 -8.72
CA GLU A 69 1.85 10.45 -9.40
C GLU A 69 1.62 9.70 -10.73
N GLU A 70 2.68 9.21 -11.37
CA GLU A 70 2.61 8.42 -12.61
C GLU A 70 2.29 6.95 -12.36
N VAL A 71 2.44 6.49 -11.11
CA VAL A 71 2.16 5.10 -10.74
C VAL A 71 0.66 4.92 -10.57
N GLY A 72 0.06 3.94 -11.23
CA GLY A 72 -1.34 3.51 -11.06
C GLY A 72 -1.42 2.15 -10.37
N LEU A 73 -2.48 1.94 -9.56
CA LEU A 73 -2.86 0.62 -9.05
C LEU A 73 -3.96 0.06 -9.96
N ASN A 74 -3.64 -0.94 -10.77
CA ASN A 74 -4.53 -1.47 -11.82
C ASN A 74 -5.33 -2.68 -11.35
N VAL A 75 -4.72 -3.54 -10.54
CA VAL A 75 -5.36 -4.74 -9.99
C VAL A 75 -5.15 -4.76 -8.48
N TYR A 76 -6.22 -5.07 -7.77
CA TYR A 76 -6.21 -5.35 -6.35
C TYR A 76 -7.13 -6.54 -6.11
N ASP A 77 -6.56 -7.69 -5.79
CA ASP A 77 -7.25 -8.95 -5.56
C ASP A 77 -6.90 -9.48 -4.17
N VAL A 78 -7.90 -9.99 -3.45
CA VAL A 78 -7.72 -10.54 -2.11
C VAL A 78 -8.34 -11.93 -2.06
N SER A 79 -7.53 -12.91 -1.69
CA SER A 79 -7.92 -14.31 -1.59
C SER A 79 -7.65 -14.85 -0.19
N ILE A 80 -8.54 -15.68 0.33
CA ILE A 80 -8.35 -16.35 1.64
C ILE A 80 -7.57 -17.65 1.40
N LEU A 81 -6.48 -17.87 2.14
CA LEU A 81 -5.66 -19.08 1.99
C LEU A 81 -6.13 -20.24 2.87
N ASN A 82 -6.43 -19.96 4.15
CA ASN A 82 -6.83 -20.98 5.13
C ASN A 82 -8.18 -20.63 5.76
N GLY A 83 -9.27 -20.81 5.02
CA GLY A 83 -10.62 -20.42 5.44
C GLY A 83 -11.15 -21.11 6.71
N GLU A 84 -10.53 -22.22 7.12
CA GLU A 84 -10.90 -22.98 8.32
C GLU A 84 -10.64 -22.21 9.64
N GLU A 85 -9.79 -21.19 9.61
CA GLU A 85 -9.44 -20.35 10.77
C GLU A 85 -10.40 -19.16 10.98
N GLY A 86 -11.47 -19.06 10.17
CA GLY A 86 -12.47 -18.00 10.27
C GLY A 86 -11.88 -16.60 10.13
N THR A 87 -12.18 -15.68 11.05
CA THR A 87 -11.70 -14.29 11.01
C THR A 87 -10.19 -14.15 11.22
N SER A 88 -9.51 -15.22 11.65
CA SER A 88 -8.06 -15.25 11.85
C SER A 88 -7.31 -15.84 10.65
N ALA A 89 -8.04 -16.20 9.58
CA ALA A 89 -7.47 -16.78 8.38
C ALA A 89 -6.43 -15.84 7.73
N SER A 90 -5.38 -16.46 7.22
CA SER A 90 -4.41 -15.75 6.39
C SER A 90 -5.05 -15.34 5.06
N VAL A 91 -4.78 -14.11 4.65
CA VAL A 91 -5.19 -13.55 3.36
C VAL A 91 -3.97 -13.33 2.48
N GLU A 92 -4.10 -13.68 1.20
CA GLU A 92 -3.21 -13.30 0.11
C GLU A 92 -3.76 -12.02 -0.52
N VAL A 93 -2.95 -10.97 -0.57
CA VAL A 93 -3.23 -9.74 -1.30
C VAL A 93 -2.32 -9.69 -2.51
N ARG A 94 -2.92 -9.66 -3.70
CA ARG A 94 -2.24 -9.50 -4.97
C ARG A 94 -2.53 -8.12 -5.54
N ILE A 95 -1.48 -7.41 -5.90
CA ILE A 95 -1.60 -6.15 -6.61
C ILE A 95 -0.84 -6.16 -7.93
N ARG A 96 -1.34 -5.40 -8.90
CA ARG A 96 -0.59 -5.00 -10.09
C ARG A 96 -0.56 -3.48 -10.14
N MET A 97 0.63 -2.92 -10.20
CA MET A 97 0.84 -1.49 -10.42
C MET A 97 1.54 -1.26 -11.75
N CYS A 98 1.24 -0.14 -12.41
CA CYS A 98 1.87 0.27 -13.66
C CYS A 98 2.38 1.70 -13.56
N ARG A 99 3.48 1.98 -14.25
CA ARG A 99 4.02 3.32 -14.47
C ARG A 99 4.51 3.41 -15.91
N SER A 100 3.85 4.22 -16.74
CA SER A 100 4.15 4.30 -18.17
C SER A 100 4.14 2.91 -18.84
N SER A 101 5.27 2.41 -19.33
CA SER A 101 5.42 1.08 -19.93
C SER A 101 5.82 -0.01 -18.94
N ASP A 102 6.22 0.35 -17.73
CA ASP A 102 6.66 -0.59 -16.70
C ASP A 102 5.48 -1.03 -15.82
N PHE A 103 5.56 -2.26 -15.32
CA PHE A 103 4.59 -2.76 -14.35
C PHE A 103 5.28 -3.67 -13.33
N CYS A 104 4.63 -3.83 -12.18
CA CYS A 104 5.01 -4.82 -11.19
C CYS A 104 3.80 -5.59 -10.69
N GLU A 105 4.01 -6.85 -10.35
CA GLU A 105 3.06 -7.67 -9.64
C GLU A 105 3.62 -8.06 -8.29
N ILE A 106 2.87 -7.79 -7.23
CA ILE A 106 3.27 -8.10 -5.87
C ILE A 106 2.21 -8.99 -5.25
N VAL A 107 2.66 -10.00 -4.50
CA VAL A 107 1.82 -10.87 -3.69
C VAL A 107 2.35 -10.84 -2.26
N GLU A 108 1.48 -10.50 -1.31
CA GLU A 108 1.81 -10.47 0.12
C GLU A 108 0.77 -11.27 0.91
N VAL A 109 1.24 -11.98 1.93
CA VAL A 109 0.39 -12.84 2.77
C VAL A 109 0.44 -12.38 4.21
N SER A 110 -0.71 -12.26 4.86
CA SER A 110 -0.78 -11.91 6.27
C SER A 110 -2.07 -12.42 6.92
N GLY A 111 -2.06 -12.64 8.23
CA GLY A 111 -3.29 -12.80 9.03
C GLY A 111 -4.08 -11.49 9.22
N ASN A 112 -3.61 -10.38 8.66
CA ASN A 112 -4.30 -9.10 8.68
C ASN A 112 -4.31 -8.47 7.28
N ILE A 113 -5.50 -8.30 6.72
CA ILE A 113 -5.70 -7.71 5.39
C ILE A 113 -5.01 -6.36 5.24
N LEU A 114 -5.14 -5.46 6.23
CA LEU A 114 -4.51 -4.14 6.17
C LEU A 114 -2.98 -4.23 6.23
N ALA A 115 -2.41 -5.25 6.86
CA ALA A 115 -0.97 -5.47 6.88
C ALA A 115 -0.47 -5.99 5.53
N ALA A 116 -1.13 -7.00 4.95
CA ALA A 116 -0.81 -7.51 3.62
C ALA A 116 -0.94 -6.41 2.54
N SER A 117 -2.03 -5.64 2.55
CA SER A 117 -2.23 -4.53 1.62
C SER A 117 -1.14 -3.46 1.74
N PHE A 118 -0.72 -3.11 2.96
CA PHE A 118 0.34 -2.12 3.17
C PHE A 118 1.69 -2.61 2.65
N ALA A 119 2.05 -3.86 2.97
CA ALA A 119 3.27 -4.47 2.48
C ALA A 119 3.29 -4.51 0.95
N ALA A 120 2.17 -4.92 0.34
CA ALA A 120 2.03 -5.02 -1.10
C ALA A 120 2.20 -3.65 -1.77
N LEU A 121 1.45 -2.63 -1.30
CA LEU A 121 1.55 -1.26 -1.80
C LEU A 121 2.96 -0.70 -1.66
N ARG A 122 3.60 -0.88 -0.49
CA ARG A 122 4.96 -0.41 -0.22
C ARG A 122 5.97 -1.05 -1.17
N ALA A 123 5.88 -2.36 -1.39
CA ALA A 123 6.75 -3.10 -2.30
C ALA A 123 6.52 -2.69 -3.77
N GLY A 124 5.26 -2.51 -4.19
CA GLY A 124 4.92 -2.08 -5.54
C GLY A 124 5.45 -0.68 -5.87
N TYR A 125 5.25 0.28 -4.96
CA TYR A 125 5.86 1.60 -5.11
C TYR A 125 7.39 1.51 -5.13
N ALA A 126 7.99 0.70 -4.25
CA ALA A 126 9.45 0.59 -4.20
C ALA A 126 10.02 0.03 -5.50
N GLN A 127 9.38 -0.97 -6.08
CA GLN A 127 9.82 -1.56 -7.33
C GLN A 127 9.71 -0.58 -8.51
N LEU A 128 8.64 0.22 -8.61
CA LEU A 128 8.44 1.15 -9.73
C LEU A 128 9.16 2.50 -9.58
N ILE A 129 9.53 2.88 -8.36
CA ILE A 129 10.24 4.13 -8.07
C ILE A 129 11.75 3.90 -7.95
N LEU A 130 12.19 2.85 -7.26
CA LEU A 130 13.61 2.55 -7.04
C LEU A 130 14.19 1.55 -8.03
N GLY A 131 13.35 0.69 -8.63
CA GLY A 131 13.77 -0.21 -9.69
C GLY A 131 13.95 0.56 -10.99
N GLU A 132 15.11 0.41 -11.62
CA GLU A 132 15.24 0.73 -13.04
C GLU A 132 14.25 -0.18 -13.80
N GLY A 133 13.40 0.41 -14.65
CA GLY A 133 12.30 -0.24 -15.37
C GLY A 133 12.61 -1.70 -15.71
N GLY A 134 11.89 -2.61 -15.03
CA GLY A 134 12.09 -4.04 -15.17
C GLY A 134 11.59 -4.49 -16.53
N GLN A 135 12.48 -4.50 -17.51
CA GLN A 135 12.30 -5.21 -18.79
C GLN A 135 11.71 -6.59 -18.55
N LYS A 136 10.57 -6.85 -19.20
CA LYS A 136 10.32 -8.16 -19.80
C LYS A 136 9.48 -8.02 -21.07
#